data_AF-A0A6C9QJB8-F1
#
_entry.id   AF-A0A6C9QJB8-F1
#
_cell.length_a   1.000
_cell.length_b   1.000
_cell.length_c   1.000
_cell.angle_alpha   90.00
_cell.angle_beta   90.00
_cell.angle_gamma   90.00
#
_symmetry.space_group_name_H-M   'P 1'
#
loop_
_entity.id
_entity.type
_entity.pdbx_description
1 polymer ?
#
loop_
_entity_poly.entity_id
_entity_poly.type
_entity_poly.pdbx_seq_one_letter_code
_entity_poly.pdbx_strand_id
1 'polypeptide(L)'
;WNYHELTDYARRCAGRLIECGVQPGDNVAITMSKGAGQLVAVLAVLLAGAVYVPVSLDQPAARREKIYADASVRLVLICQHDASAGSDDIPVLAWQQAIEAEPIANPVVRAPTQPAYIIYTSGSTGTPKGVVISHRGALNTCCDINTRYQVGPHDRVLALSALHFDLSVYDIFGVLRAGGALVMVMENQRRDPHAWCELIQRHQVTLWNSVPALFDMLLTWCEGFADATPENLRAVMLSGDWIGLDLPARYRAFRPQGQFIAMGGATEASIWSNACEIHDVPAHWRSIPYGFPLTNQRYRVVDEQGRDCPDWVPGELWIGGIGVAEGYFNDPLRSEQQFLTLPDERWYRTGDLGCYWPDGTIEFLGRRDKQVKVGGYRIELGEIESALSQLAGVKQAT
;
A
#
# COMPACT_ATOMS: atom_id res chain seq x y z
N TRP A 1 -11.15 -19.99 0.63
CA TRP A 1 -10.59 -20.78 -0.47
C TRP A 1 -9.22 -21.29 -0.08
N ASN A 2 -8.85 -22.48 -0.55
CA ASN A 2 -7.46 -22.93 -0.54
C ASN A 2 -6.69 -22.35 -1.74
N TYR A 3 -5.37 -22.60 -1.82
CA TYR A 3 -4.52 -22.08 -2.90
C TYR A 3 -4.93 -22.58 -4.29
N HIS A 4 -5.39 -23.83 -4.40
CA HIS A 4 -5.83 -24.40 -5.67
C HIS A 4 -7.08 -23.71 -6.19
N GLU A 5 -8.11 -23.57 -5.35
CA GLU A 5 -9.35 -22.86 -5.67
C GLU A 5 -9.09 -21.41 -6.08
N LEU A 6 -8.27 -20.68 -5.30
CA LEU A 6 -7.93 -19.30 -5.62
C LEU A 6 -7.19 -19.19 -6.97
N THR A 7 -6.26 -20.12 -7.23
CA THR A 7 -5.52 -20.15 -8.50
C THR A 7 -6.44 -20.47 -9.68
N ASP A 8 -7.39 -21.39 -9.52
CA ASP A 8 -8.36 -21.72 -10.56
C ASP A 8 -9.22 -20.50 -10.91
N TYR A 9 -9.84 -19.84 -9.91
CA TYR A 9 -10.62 -18.62 -10.15
C TYR A 9 -9.79 -17.52 -10.82
N ALA A 10 -8.56 -17.29 -10.36
CA ALA A 10 -7.68 -16.29 -10.95
C ALA A 10 -7.30 -16.64 -12.40
N ARG A 11 -7.06 -17.91 -12.73
CA ARG A 11 -6.75 -18.36 -14.09
C ARG A 11 -7.95 -18.28 -15.04
N ARG A 12 -9.16 -18.58 -14.56
CA ARG A 12 -10.41 -18.40 -15.34
C ARG A 12 -10.65 -16.94 -15.66
N CYS A 13 -10.57 -16.09 -14.64
CA CYS A 13 -10.69 -14.64 -14.81
C CYS A 13 -9.62 -14.11 -15.78
N ALA A 14 -8.36 -14.57 -15.67
CA ALA A 14 -7.30 -14.21 -16.62
C ALA A 14 -7.61 -14.66 -18.06
N GLY A 15 -8.19 -15.86 -18.22
CA GLY A 15 -8.66 -16.36 -19.51
C GLY A 15 -9.71 -15.43 -20.13
N ARG A 16 -10.71 -15.01 -19.34
CA ARG A 16 -11.69 -14.03 -19.81
C ARG A 16 -11.06 -12.69 -20.17
N LEU A 17 -10.11 -12.18 -19.38
CA LEU A 17 -9.42 -10.92 -19.71
C LEU A 17 -8.75 -10.99 -21.08
N ILE A 18 -8.08 -12.11 -21.39
CA ILE A 18 -7.43 -12.35 -22.69
C ILE A 18 -8.47 -12.46 -23.81
N GLU A 19 -9.59 -13.17 -23.59
CA GLU A 19 -10.71 -13.23 -24.55
C GLU A 19 -11.31 -11.84 -24.85
N CYS A 20 -11.36 -10.97 -23.84
CA CYS A 20 -11.77 -9.57 -23.97
C CYS A 20 -10.69 -8.68 -24.62
N GLY A 21 -9.56 -9.24 -25.03
CA GLY A 21 -8.52 -8.55 -25.79
C GLY A 21 -7.52 -7.76 -24.94
N VAL A 22 -7.39 -8.08 -23.64
CA VAL A 22 -6.27 -7.60 -22.81
C VAL A 22 -4.98 -8.25 -23.28
N GLN A 23 -3.97 -7.42 -23.56
CA GLN A 23 -2.63 -7.83 -23.97
C GLN A 23 -1.61 -7.66 -22.83
N PRO A 24 -0.47 -8.35 -22.89
CA PRO A 24 0.59 -8.18 -21.90
C PRO A 24 1.11 -6.74 -21.91
N GLY A 25 1.11 -6.09 -20.74
CA GLY A 25 1.47 -4.68 -20.60
C GLY A 25 0.28 -3.72 -20.56
N ASP A 26 -0.93 -4.17 -20.91
CA ASP A 26 -2.13 -3.33 -20.76
C ASP A 26 -2.43 -3.04 -19.28
N ASN A 27 -3.05 -1.90 -19.04
CA ASN A 27 -3.51 -1.49 -17.70
C ASN A 27 -4.97 -1.90 -17.51
N VAL A 28 -5.25 -2.68 -16.47
CA VAL A 28 -6.61 -3.11 -16.11
C VAL A 28 -7.00 -2.48 -14.78
N ALA A 29 -8.08 -1.70 -14.78
CA ALA A 29 -8.57 -1.10 -13.56
C ALA A 29 -9.33 -2.12 -12.70
N ILE A 30 -9.16 -2.05 -11.39
CA ILE A 30 -9.91 -2.84 -10.42
C ILE A 30 -10.72 -1.88 -9.56
N THR A 31 -12.00 -1.77 -9.86
CA THR A 31 -12.96 -0.85 -9.21
C THR A 31 -14.03 -1.67 -8.52
N MET A 32 -13.66 -2.26 -7.38
CA MET A 32 -14.44 -3.30 -6.73
C MET A 32 -14.55 -3.04 -5.23
N SER A 33 -15.69 -3.37 -4.63
CA SER A 33 -15.85 -3.42 -3.17
C SER A 33 -14.86 -4.41 -2.53
N LYS A 34 -14.46 -4.16 -1.29
CA LYS A 34 -13.54 -5.05 -0.56
C LYS A 34 -14.14 -6.44 -0.36
N GLY A 35 -13.36 -7.46 -0.71
CA GLY A 35 -13.76 -8.86 -0.60
C GLY A 35 -12.90 -9.79 -1.43
N ALA A 36 -13.18 -11.09 -1.35
CA ALA A 36 -12.34 -12.12 -1.98
C ALA A 36 -12.24 -11.99 -3.52
N GLY A 37 -13.25 -11.41 -4.18
CA GLY A 37 -13.21 -11.12 -5.62
C GLY A 37 -12.09 -10.16 -6.02
N GLN A 38 -11.69 -9.20 -5.16
CA GLN A 38 -10.54 -8.33 -5.43
C GLN A 38 -9.24 -9.12 -5.54
N LEU A 39 -9.07 -10.14 -4.70
CA LEU A 39 -7.90 -10.99 -4.74
C LEU A 39 -7.83 -11.78 -6.05
N VAL A 40 -8.97 -12.31 -6.51
CA VAL A 40 -9.07 -12.97 -7.82
C VAL A 40 -8.72 -12.01 -8.95
N ALA A 41 -9.28 -10.79 -8.94
CA ALA A 41 -9.03 -9.78 -9.96
C ALA A 41 -7.55 -9.39 -10.04
N VAL A 42 -6.91 -9.08 -8.90
CA VAL A 42 -5.48 -8.72 -8.85
C VAL A 42 -4.61 -9.83 -9.43
N LEU A 43 -4.81 -11.08 -8.99
CA LEU A 43 -4.05 -12.22 -9.48
C LEU A 43 -4.32 -12.48 -10.96
N ALA A 44 -5.57 -12.37 -11.40
CA ALA A 44 -5.97 -12.58 -12.79
C ALA A 44 -5.29 -11.59 -13.75
N VAL A 45 -5.26 -10.31 -13.39
CA VAL A 45 -4.59 -9.27 -14.19
C VAL A 45 -3.10 -9.59 -14.35
N LEU A 46 -2.43 -9.95 -13.26
CA LEU A 46 -1.01 -10.33 -13.32
C LEU A 46 -0.77 -11.64 -14.09
N LEU A 47 -1.67 -12.62 -13.96
CA LEU A 47 -1.61 -13.89 -14.69
C LEU A 47 -1.82 -13.70 -16.20
N ALA A 48 -2.62 -12.72 -16.61
CA ALA A 48 -2.76 -12.28 -17.99
C ALA A 48 -1.54 -11.47 -18.50
N GLY A 49 -0.56 -11.20 -17.63
CA GLY A 49 0.62 -10.40 -17.95
C GLY A 49 0.30 -8.91 -18.06
N ALA A 50 -0.82 -8.45 -17.53
CA ALA A 50 -1.24 -7.05 -17.48
C ALA A 50 -0.83 -6.38 -16.15
N VAL A 51 -1.07 -5.07 -16.04
CA VAL A 51 -0.74 -4.23 -14.89
C VAL A 51 -2.03 -3.81 -14.20
N TYR A 52 -2.17 -4.07 -12.89
CA TYR A 52 -3.41 -3.71 -12.21
C TYR A 52 -3.39 -2.27 -11.69
N VAL A 53 -4.52 -1.58 -11.84
CA VAL A 53 -4.72 -0.19 -11.42
C VAL A 53 -5.91 -0.13 -10.45
N PRO A 54 -5.69 -0.14 -9.13
CA PRO A 54 -6.79 -0.15 -8.19
C PRO A 54 -7.42 1.23 -8.06
N VAL A 55 -8.74 1.30 -8.20
CA VAL A 55 -9.51 2.55 -8.12
C VAL A 55 -10.61 2.42 -7.08
N SER A 56 -10.69 3.38 -6.17
CA SER A 56 -11.64 3.33 -5.05
C SER A 56 -13.07 3.66 -5.49
N LEU A 57 -14.03 2.88 -5.00
CA LEU A 57 -15.46 3.17 -5.12
C LEU A 57 -15.88 4.45 -4.39
N ASP A 58 -15.16 4.79 -3.32
CA ASP A 58 -15.44 5.99 -2.50
C ASP A 58 -15.09 7.29 -3.25
N GLN A 59 -14.36 7.20 -4.38
CA GLN A 59 -14.06 8.37 -5.22
C GLN A 59 -15.25 8.73 -6.11
N PRO A 60 -15.54 10.04 -6.31
CA PRO A 60 -16.56 10.49 -7.26
C PRO A 60 -16.30 9.95 -8.66
N ALA A 61 -17.36 9.67 -9.43
CA ALA A 61 -17.26 9.12 -10.78
C ALA A 61 -16.31 9.92 -11.69
N ALA A 62 -16.41 11.25 -11.69
CA ALA A 62 -15.53 12.11 -12.46
C ALA A 62 -14.04 11.98 -12.11
N ARG A 63 -13.70 11.62 -10.85
CA ARG A 63 -12.32 11.35 -10.45
C ARG A 63 -11.86 9.97 -10.94
N ARG A 64 -12.74 8.96 -10.91
CA ARG A 64 -12.45 7.63 -11.45
C ARG A 64 -12.19 7.69 -12.95
N GLU A 65 -13.01 8.38 -13.72
CA GLU A 65 -12.80 8.57 -15.17
C GLU A 65 -11.47 9.25 -15.49
N LYS A 66 -11.08 10.26 -14.70
CA LYS A 66 -9.76 10.89 -14.85
C LYS A 66 -8.62 9.89 -14.64
N ILE A 67 -8.72 9.03 -13.63
CA ILE A 67 -7.73 7.98 -13.36
C ILE A 67 -7.71 6.97 -14.51
N TYR A 68 -8.88 6.54 -15.00
CA TYR A 68 -8.96 5.58 -16.10
C TYR A 68 -8.33 6.13 -17.38
N ALA A 69 -8.61 7.39 -17.71
CA ALA A 69 -8.03 8.08 -18.86
C ALA A 69 -6.52 8.25 -18.71
N ASP A 70 -6.05 8.77 -17.56
CA ASP A 70 -4.61 9.00 -17.30
C ASP A 70 -3.82 7.69 -17.35
N ALA A 71 -4.35 6.63 -16.73
CA ALA A 71 -3.76 5.29 -16.73
C ALA A 71 -3.92 4.55 -18.07
N SER A 72 -4.58 5.14 -19.08
CA SER A 72 -4.84 4.47 -20.36
C SER A 72 -5.46 3.07 -20.16
N VAL A 73 -6.48 2.99 -19.29
CA VAL A 73 -7.09 1.72 -18.89
C VAL A 73 -7.75 1.05 -20.07
N ARG A 74 -7.42 -0.23 -20.27
CA ARG A 74 -7.96 -1.08 -21.33
C ARG A 74 -9.33 -1.67 -20.97
N LEU A 75 -9.51 -2.03 -19.71
CA LEU A 75 -10.69 -2.72 -19.19
C LEU A 75 -10.85 -2.42 -17.70
N VAL A 76 -12.09 -2.32 -17.23
CA VAL A 76 -12.43 -2.15 -15.81
C VAL A 76 -13.07 -3.42 -15.26
N LEU A 77 -12.45 -4.02 -14.24
CA LEU A 77 -13.04 -5.10 -13.45
C LEU A 77 -13.86 -4.53 -12.29
N ILE A 78 -15.08 -5.04 -12.15
CA ILE A 78 -16.03 -4.64 -11.09
C ILE A 78 -16.63 -5.86 -10.39
N CYS A 79 -17.29 -5.65 -9.25
CA CYS A 79 -18.26 -6.62 -8.76
C CYS A 79 -19.60 -6.44 -9.51
N GLN A 80 -20.34 -7.52 -9.72
CA GLN A 80 -21.67 -7.44 -10.32
C GLN A 80 -22.63 -6.49 -9.59
N HIS A 81 -22.55 -6.40 -8.26
CA HIS A 81 -23.36 -5.46 -7.47
C HIS A 81 -22.85 -4.01 -7.51
N ASP A 82 -21.65 -3.77 -8.05
CA ASP A 82 -21.03 -2.46 -8.26
C ASP A 82 -21.18 -1.99 -9.72
N ALA A 83 -22.22 -2.44 -10.44
CA ALA A 83 -22.40 -2.17 -11.87
C ALA A 83 -22.33 -0.69 -12.27
N SER A 84 -22.72 0.23 -11.39
CA SER A 84 -22.67 1.68 -11.60
C SER A 84 -21.29 2.30 -11.40
N ALA A 85 -20.29 1.52 -10.98
CA ALA A 85 -18.94 2.00 -10.71
C ALA A 85 -17.97 1.88 -11.89
N GLY A 86 -18.43 1.26 -12.99
CA GLY A 86 -17.69 1.16 -14.25
C GLY A 86 -17.50 2.51 -14.96
N SER A 87 -17.09 2.42 -16.22
CA SER A 87 -16.97 3.55 -17.15
C SER A 87 -17.91 3.32 -18.33
N ASP A 88 -18.45 4.39 -18.89
CA ASP A 88 -19.28 4.33 -20.10
C ASP A 88 -18.42 4.18 -21.38
N ASP A 89 -17.15 4.60 -21.31
CA ASP A 89 -16.23 4.65 -22.47
C ASP A 89 -15.26 3.46 -22.54
N ILE A 90 -15.11 2.71 -21.44
CA ILE A 90 -14.14 1.62 -21.31
C ILE A 90 -14.90 0.31 -21.07
N PRO A 91 -14.51 -0.82 -21.72
CA PRO A 91 -15.12 -2.11 -21.46
C PRO A 91 -15.12 -2.47 -19.96
N VAL A 92 -16.30 -2.81 -19.43
CA VAL A 92 -16.51 -3.21 -18.04
C VAL A 92 -16.81 -4.71 -17.99
N LEU A 93 -16.14 -5.42 -17.06
CA LEU A 93 -16.34 -6.84 -16.85
C LEU A 93 -16.57 -7.13 -15.37
N ALA A 94 -17.68 -7.79 -15.04
CA ALA A 94 -17.92 -8.29 -13.69
C ALA A 94 -17.04 -9.53 -13.44
N TRP A 95 -16.29 -9.55 -12.35
CA TRP A 95 -15.37 -10.67 -12.07
C TRP A 95 -16.12 -12.01 -11.92
N GLN A 96 -17.38 -11.98 -11.44
CA GLN A 96 -18.22 -13.18 -11.36
C GLN A 96 -18.51 -13.81 -12.73
N GLN A 97 -18.65 -12.99 -13.78
CA GLN A 97 -18.77 -13.47 -15.16
C GLN A 97 -17.41 -13.90 -15.73
N ALA A 98 -16.33 -13.25 -15.28
CA ALA A 98 -14.98 -13.56 -15.71
C ALA A 98 -14.53 -14.96 -15.29
N ILE A 99 -14.94 -15.42 -14.10
CA ILE A 99 -14.60 -16.75 -13.61
C ILE A 99 -15.39 -17.89 -14.28
N GLU A 100 -16.31 -17.60 -15.20
CA GLU A 100 -17.04 -18.63 -15.98
C GLU A 100 -16.24 -19.11 -17.20
N ALA A 101 -15.15 -18.43 -17.56
CA ALA A 101 -14.28 -18.84 -18.66
C ALA A 101 -13.46 -20.10 -18.31
N GLU A 102 -12.83 -20.69 -19.32
CA GLU A 102 -11.83 -21.74 -19.12
C GLU A 102 -10.55 -21.16 -18.52
N PRO A 103 -9.88 -21.87 -17.59
CA PRO A 103 -8.66 -21.38 -16.98
C PRO A 103 -7.52 -21.38 -17.98
N ILE A 104 -6.71 -20.32 -18.00
CA ILE A 104 -5.46 -20.35 -18.76
C ILE A 104 -4.55 -21.47 -18.25
N ALA A 105 -3.91 -22.19 -19.18
CA ALA A 105 -3.01 -23.29 -18.84
C ALA A 105 -1.75 -22.78 -18.12
N ASN A 106 -1.15 -21.70 -18.65
CA ASN A 106 0.06 -21.08 -18.12
C ASN A 106 -0.12 -19.58 -17.95
N PRO A 107 0.44 -18.97 -16.90
CA PRO A 107 0.54 -17.53 -16.78
C PRO A 107 1.33 -16.91 -17.95
N VAL A 108 1.00 -15.69 -18.33
CA VAL A 108 1.81 -14.91 -19.27
C VAL A 108 3.03 -14.34 -18.53
N VAL A 109 4.22 -14.81 -18.88
CA VAL A 109 5.46 -14.44 -18.18
C VAL A 109 5.91 -13.03 -18.58
N ARG A 110 6.10 -12.15 -17.58
CA ARG A 110 6.72 -10.83 -17.71
C ARG A 110 8.10 -10.83 -17.06
N ALA A 111 9.01 -9.99 -17.56
CA ALA A 111 10.30 -9.79 -16.89
C ALA A 111 10.09 -9.12 -15.51
N PRO A 112 10.88 -9.44 -14.47
CA PRO A 112 10.69 -8.88 -13.13
C PRO A 112 10.81 -7.35 -13.07
N THR A 113 11.51 -6.74 -14.03
CA THR A 113 11.68 -5.29 -14.14
C THR A 113 10.50 -4.59 -14.81
N GLN A 114 9.48 -5.32 -15.27
CA GLN A 114 8.28 -4.75 -15.86
C GLN A 114 7.29 -4.32 -14.76
N PRO A 115 6.38 -3.37 -15.06
CA PRO A 115 5.35 -2.93 -14.14
C PRO A 115 4.45 -4.07 -13.67
N ALA A 116 4.17 -4.11 -12.37
CA ALA A 116 3.18 -4.97 -11.75
C ALA A 116 1.88 -4.21 -11.47
N TYR A 117 1.99 -2.96 -10.99
CA TYR A 117 0.84 -2.14 -10.67
C TYR A 117 1.11 -0.64 -10.83
N ILE A 118 0.00 0.11 -10.94
CA ILE A 118 0.00 1.56 -10.88
C ILE A 118 -0.96 1.99 -9.78
N ILE A 119 -0.43 2.57 -8.70
CA ILE A 119 -1.26 3.11 -7.61
C ILE A 119 -1.30 4.63 -7.70
N TYR A 120 -2.51 5.18 -7.74
CA TYR A 120 -2.71 6.62 -7.80
C TYR A 120 -2.64 7.25 -6.40
N THR A 121 -1.83 8.29 -6.29
CA THR A 121 -1.69 9.10 -5.08
C THR A 121 -2.17 10.53 -5.33
N SER A 122 -2.45 11.29 -4.26
CA SER A 122 -2.75 12.72 -4.35
C SER A 122 -1.59 13.49 -4.97
N GLY A 123 -1.92 14.51 -5.77
CA GLY A 123 -0.94 15.35 -6.46
C GLY A 123 -1.00 16.78 -5.97
N SER A 124 0.15 17.41 -5.75
CA SER A 124 0.26 18.81 -5.32
C SER A 124 -0.41 19.80 -6.28
N THR A 125 -0.57 19.43 -7.55
CA THR A 125 -1.24 20.21 -8.60
C THR A 125 -2.75 19.99 -8.67
N GLY A 126 -3.31 19.13 -7.80
CA GLY A 126 -4.73 18.77 -7.81
C GLY A 126 -5.11 17.60 -8.72
N THR A 127 -4.16 17.09 -9.51
CA THR A 127 -4.36 15.91 -10.36
C THR A 127 -3.70 14.68 -9.73
N PRO A 128 -4.42 13.56 -9.56
CA PRO A 128 -3.84 12.31 -9.11
C PRO A 128 -2.66 11.88 -9.99
N LYS A 129 -1.64 11.27 -9.40
CA LYS A 129 -0.46 10.74 -10.11
C LYS A 129 -0.33 9.23 -9.94
N GLY A 130 -0.22 8.50 -11.04
CA GLY A 130 -0.05 7.05 -11.02
C GLY A 130 1.40 6.65 -10.78
N VAL A 131 1.72 6.04 -9.64
CA VAL A 131 3.06 5.54 -9.33
C VAL A 131 3.26 4.16 -9.94
N VAL A 132 4.26 4.01 -10.81
CA VAL A 132 4.53 2.76 -11.53
C VAL A 132 5.54 1.91 -10.78
N ILE A 133 5.11 0.74 -10.28
CA ILE A 133 5.96 -0.18 -9.51
C ILE A 133 6.17 -1.48 -10.27
N SER A 134 7.42 -1.89 -10.39
CA SER A 134 7.82 -3.16 -11.00
C SER A 134 7.55 -4.36 -10.08
N HIS A 135 7.42 -5.56 -10.67
CA HIS A 135 7.34 -6.81 -9.91
C HIS A 135 8.52 -6.98 -8.94
N ARG A 136 9.74 -6.67 -9.39
CA ARG A 136 10.97 -6.80 -8.61
C ARG A 136 10.99 -5.87 -7.40
N GLY A 137 10.55 -4.62 -7.56
CA GLY A 137 10.49 -3.65 -6.46
C GLY A 137 9.57 -4.12 -5.33
N ALA A 138 8.33 -4.48 -5.69
CA ALA A 138 7.35 -4.97 -4.72
C ALA A 138 7.78 -6.29 -4.05
N LEU A 139 8.31 -7.25 -4.82
CA LEU A 139 8.76 -8.53 -4.27
C LEU A 139 9.99 -8.41 -3.38
N ASN A 140 10.91 -7.46 -3.64
CA ASN A 140 12.04 -7.20 -2.77
C ASN A 140 11.58 -6.85 -1.35
N THR A 141 10.63 -5.92 -1.24
CA THR A 141 10.03 -5.54 0.05
C THR A 141 9.32 -6.73 0.71
N CYS A 142 8.49 -7.46 -0.03
CA CYS A 142 7.76 -8.61 0.50
C CYS A 142 8.71 -9.70 1.04
N CYS A 143 9.77 -10.04 0.30
CA CYS A 143 10.74 -11.04 0.70
C CYS A 143 11.52 -10.62 1.95
N ASP A 144 11.96 -9.37 2.01
CA ASP A 144 12.70 -8.85 3.16
C ASP A 144 11.87 -8.89 4.45
N ILE A 145 10.63 -8.39 4.41
CA ILE A 145 9.72 -8.42 5.57
C ILE A 145 9.43 -9.86 6.01
N ASN A 146 9.17 -10.76 5.06
CA ASN A 146 8.94 -12.17 5.37
C ASN A 146 10.16 -12.81 6.05
N THR A 147 11.38 -12.52 5.59
CA THR A 147 12.61 -13.05 6.18
C THR A 147 12.87 -12.45 7.56
N ARG A 148 12.75 -11.12 7.73
CA ARG A 148 13.01 -10.42 9.00
C ARG A 148 12.07 -10.87 10.12
N TYR A 149 10.78 -11.00 9.80
CA TYR A 149 9.73 -11.27 10.78
C TYR A 149 9.17 -12.69 10.68
N GLN A 150 9.91 -13.58 10.00
CA GLN A 150 9.65 -15.01 9.91
C GLN A 150 8.20 -15.34 9.49
N VAL A 151 7.68 -14.60 8.51
CA VAL A 151 6.32 -14.83 7.99
C VAL A 151 6.31 -16.09 7.14
N GLY A 152 5.37 -16.99 7.44
CA GLY A 152 5.34 -18.32 6.86
C GLY A 152 3.95 -18.94 6.73
N PRO A 153 3.86 -20.26 6.45
CA PRO A 153 2.59 -20.94 6.16
C PRO A 153 1.59 -21.00 7.32
N HIS A 154 2.05 -20.74 8.54
CA HIS A 154 1.21 -20.71 9.73
C HIS A 154 0.60 -19.32 9.96
N ASP A 155 1.00 -18.31 9.20
CA ASP A 155 0.55 -16.95 9.39
C ASP A 155 -0.73 -16.62 8.66
N ARG A 156 -1.53 -15.76 9.31
CA ARG A 156 -2.77 -15.24 8.77
C ARG A 156 -2.83 -13.75 9.01
N VAL A 157 -3.04 -12.97 7.95
CA VAL A 157 -3.21 -11.52 8.05
C VAL A 157 -4.69 -11.16 8.00
N LEU A 158 -5.11 -10.21 8.83
CA LEU A 158 -6.38 -9.53 8.62
C LEU A 158 -6.19 -8.49 7.53
N ALA A 159 -6.70 -8.75 6.33
CA ALA A 159 -6.47 -7.89 5.16
C ALA A 159 -7.31 -6.62 5.25
N LEU A 160 -6.85 -5.62 6.01
CA LEU A 160 -7.55 -4.35 6.27
C LEU A 160 -7.34 -3.32 5.16
N SER A 161 -6.11 -3.28 4.62
CA SER A 161 -5.68 -2.26 3.66
C SER A 161 -6.63 -2.21 2.45
N ALA A 162 -7.08 -1.01 2.09
CA ALA A 162 -7.84 -0.87 0.84
C ALA A 162 -6.89 -1.06 -0.35
N LEU A 163 -7.39 -1.65 -1.45
CA LEU A 163 -6.55 -2.04 -2.58
C LEU A 163 -5.84 -0.85 -3.26
N HIS A 164 -6.40 0.35 -3.15
CA HIS A 164 -5.81 1.59 -3.67
C HIS A 164 -4.72 2.19 -2.76
N PHE A 165 -4.38 1.51 -1.65
CA PHE A 165 -3.18 1.78 -0.87
C PHE A 165 -2.18 0.64 -1.06
N ASP A 166 -0.91 0.99 -1.18
CA ASP A 166 0.22 0.07 -1.35
C ASP A 166 0.40 -0.91 -0.18
N LEU A 167 -0.06 -0.60 1.02
CA LEU A 167 -0.10 -1.55 2.15
C LEU A 167 -0.80 -2.88 1.79
N SER A 168 -1.81 -2.83 0.92
CA SER A 168 -2.53 -4.01 0.43
C SER A 168 -1.64 -4.97 -0.38
N VAL A 169 -0.57 -4.46 -0.98
CA VAL A 169 0.38 -5.26 -1.76
C VAL A 169 1.09 -6.27 -0.86
N TYR A 170 1.46 -5.88 0.36
CA TYR A 170 2.03 -6.83 1.32
C TYR A 170 1.00 -7.83 1.84
N ASP A 171 -0.21 -7.36 2.19
CA ASP A 171 -1.30 -8.24 2.65
C ASP A 171 -1.54 -9.38 1.65
N ILE A 172 -1.52 -9.07 0.35
CA ILE A 172 -1.71 -10.02 -0.74
C ILE A 172 -0.44 -10.81 -1.01
N PHE A 173 0.61 -10.15 -1.51
CA PHE A 173 1.75 -10.85 -2.09
C PHE A 173 2.76 -11.29 -1.05
N GLY A 174 2.95 -10.53 0.03
CA GLY A 174 3.83 -10.93 1.13
C GLY A 174 3.36 -12.22 1.77
N VAL A 175 2.09 -12.25 2.18
CA VAL A 175 1.51 -13.39 2.90
C VAL A 175 1.29 -14.60 1.99
N LEU A 176 0.75 -14.43 0.78
CA LEU A 176 0.57 -15.56 -0.14
C LEU A 176 1.91 -16.17 -0.58
N ARG A 177 2.95 -15.35 -0.77
CA ARG A 177 4.29 -15.85 -1.14
C ARG A 177 4.90 -16.70 -0.02
N ALA A 178 4.61 -16.36 1.23
CA ALA A 178 5.05 -17.09 2.41
C ALA A 178 4.25 -18.39 2.66
N GLY A 179 3.20 -18.64 1.89
CA GLY A 179 2.29 -19.78 2.09
C GLY A 179 1.23 -19.53 3.16
N GLY A 180 1.12 -18.31 3.69
CA GLY A 180 0.13 -17.93 4.71
C GLY A 180 -1.29 -17.78 4.14
N ALA A 181 -2.19 -17.17 4.90
CA ALA A 181 -3.56 -16.92 4.45
C ALA A 181 -4.03 -15.48 4.72
N LEU A 182 -4.96 -15.01 3.88
CA LEU A 182 -5.64 -13.73 4.07
C LEU A 182 -7.02 -13.97 4.68
N VAL A 183 -7.32 -13.25 5.76
CA VAL A 183 -8.66 -13.13 6.32
C VAL A 183 -9.24 -11.82 5.80
N MET A 184 -10.14 -11.93 4.82
CA MET A 184 -10.71 -10.77 4.14
C MET A 184 -11.75 -10.08 5.02
N VAL A 185 -11.56 -8.78 5.25
CA VAL A 185 -12.58 -7.90 5.83
C VAL A 185 -13.54 -7.47 4.72
N MET A 186 -14.84 -7.47 5.00
CA MET A 186 -15.87 -7.03 4.05
C MET A 186 -15.99 -5.50 4.03
N GLU A 187 -16.57 -4.95 2.97
CA GLU A 187 -16.69 -3.49 2.78
C GLU A 187 -17.37 -2.75 3.95
N ASN A 188 -18.41 -3.35 4.54
CA ASN A 188 -19.13 -2.80 5.69
C ASN A 188 -18.37 -2.94 7.02
N GLN A 189 -17.30 -3.73 7.05
CA GLN A 189 -16.48 -4.00 8.24
C GLN A 189 -15.16 -3.19 8.23
N ARG A 190 -14.95 -2.29 7.25
CA ARG A 190 -13.69 -1.54 7.07
C ARG A 190 -13.27 -0.66 8.25
N ARG A 191 -14.18 -0.35 9.18
CA ARG A 191 -13.95 0.47 10.39
C ARG A 191 -14.78 -0.07 11.58
N ASP A 192 -14.80 -1.39 11.72
CA ASP A 192 -15.59 -2.09 12.73
C ASP A 192 -14.66 -2.96 13.61
N PRO A 193 -14.17 -2.44 14.75
CA PRO A 193 -13.26 -3.18 15.61
C PRO A 193 -13.91 -4.40 16.27
N HIS A 194 -15.23 -4.41 16.43
CA HIS A 194 -15.95 -5.59 16.90
C HIS A 194 -15.83 -6.73 15.88
N ALA A 195 -16.15 -6.46 14.61
CA ALA A 195 -16.01 -7.45 13.54
C ALA A 195 -14.54 -7.90 13.36
N TRP A 196 -13.57 -7.01 13.54
CA TRP A 196 -12.15 -7.38 13.48
C TRP A 196 -11.77 -8.35 14.59
N CYS A 197 -12.18 -8.09 15.83
CA CYS A 197 -11.96 -9.01 16.95
C CYS A 197 -12.56 -10.39 16.70
N GLU A 198 -13.81 -10.45 16.23
CA GLU A 198 -14.46 -11.72 15.87
C GLU A 198 -13.67 -12.48 14.81
N LEU A 199 -13.18 -11.80 13.76
CA LEU A 199 -12.37 -12.41 12.71
C LEU A 199 -11.00 -12.85 13.22
N ILE A 200 -10.34 -12.05 14.06
CA ILE A 200 -9.04 -12.37 14.66
C ILE A 200 -9.15 -13.64 15.49
N GLN A 201 -10.18 -13.76 16.32
CA GLN A 201 -10.40 -14.93 17.17
C GLN A 201 -10.84 -16.14 16.33
N ARG A 202 -11.84 -15.98 15.48
CA ARG A 202 -12.40 -17.09 14.67
C ARG A 202 -11.36 -17.71 13.75
N HIS A 203 -10.54 -16.87 13.11
CA HIS A 203 -9.57 -17.32 12.11
C HIS A 203 -8.14 -17.42 12.66
N GLN A 204 -7.92 -17.14 13.95
CA GLN A 204 -6.60 -17.16 14.58
C GLN A 204 -5.60 -16.32 13.78
N VAL A 205 -5.96 -15.05 13.56
CA VAL A 205 -5.09 -14.09 12.84
C VAL A 205 -3.83 -13.87 13.65
N THR A 206 -2.67 -13.93 12.99
CA THR A 206 -1.35 -13.77 13.63
C THR A 206 -0.66 -12.46 13.25
N LEU A 207 -1.03 -11.87 12.11
CA LEU A 207 -0.42 -10.65 11.59
C LEU A 207 -1.45 -9.54 11.49
N TRP A 208 -1.06 -8.37 11.96
CA TRP A 208 -1.78 -7.13 11.76
C TRP A 208 -0.93 -6.16 10.97
N ASN A 209 -1.45 -5.62 9.87
CA ASN A 209 -0.80 -4.62 9.04
C ASN A 209 -1.78 -3.48 8.76
N SER A 210 -1.50 -2.28 9.28
CA SER A 210 -2.37 -1.12 9.09
C SER A 210 -1.69 0.21 9.35
N VAL A 211 -2.45 1.29 9.19
CA VAL A 211 -2.12 2.59 9.76
C VAL A 211 -2.38 2.61 11.28
N PRO A 212 -1.65 3.43 12.06
CA PRO A 212 -1.75 3.45 13.53
C PRO A 212 -3.17 3.70 14.04
N ALA A 213 -3.95 4.57 13.39
CA ALA A 213 -5.32 4.88 13.80
C ALA A 213 -6.28 3.67 13.79
N LEU A 214 -6.10 2.72 12.87
CA LEU A 214 -6.94 1.50 12.85
C LEU A 214 -6.54 0.53 13.98
N PHE A 215 -5.24 0.45 14.28
CA PHE A 215 -4.76 -0.37 15.38
C PHE A 215 -5.16 0.20 16.74
N ASP A 216 -5.08 1.52 16.90
CA ASP A 216 -5.58 2.23 18.07
C ASP A 216 -7.07 1.96 18.29
N MET A 217 -7.89 2.04 17.23
CA MET A 217 -9.31 1.69 17.28
C MET A 217 -9.56 0.25 17.75
N LEU A 218 -8.74 -0.71 17.30
CA LEU A 218 -8.80 -2.10 17.80
C LEU A 218 -8.45 -2.16 19.29
N LEU A 219 -7.33 -1.57 19.70
CA LEU A 219 -6.89 -1.62 21.09
C LEU A 219 -7.90 -0.98 22.04
N THR A 220 -8.43 0.20 21.70
CA THR A 220 -9.46 0.87 22.49
C THR A 220 -10.71 0.01 22.65
N TRP A 221 -11.11 -0.72 21.59
CA TRP A 221 -12.20 -1.68 21.71
C TRP A 221 -11.84 -2.82 22.67
N CYS A 222 -10.69 -3.47 22.49
CA CYS A 222 -10.24 -4.57 23.35
C CYS A 222 -10.10 -4.18 24.83
N GLU A 223 -9.64 -2.96 25.11
CA GLU A 223 -9.53 -2.41 26.46
C GLU A 223 -10.89 -2.22 27.14
N GLY A 224 -11.94 -1.97 26.35
CA GLY A 224 -13.31 -1.77 26.83
C GLY A 224 -14.12 -3.06 27.04
N PHE A 225 -13.70 -4.19 26.46
CA PHE A 225 -14.48 -5.43 26.44
C PHE A 225 -13.61 -6.66 26.79
N ALA A 226 -13.84 -7.27 27.95
CA ALA A 226 -13.00 -8.34 28.51
C ALA A 226 -12.83 -9.57 27.60
N ASP A 227 -13.83 -9.92 26.79
CA ASP A 227 -13.78 -11.08 25.88
C ASP A 227 -13.13 -10.74 24.52
N ALA A 228 -12.84 -9.46 24.24
CA ALA A 228 -12.25 -9.00 22.99
C ALA A 228 -10.73 -8.85 23.15
N THR A 229 -9.96 -9.90 22.88
CA THR A 229 -8.48 -9.84 22.93
C THR A 229 -7.83 -10.03 21.55
N PRO A 230 -6.76 -9.26 21.23
CA PRO A 230 -5.92 -9.45 20.06
C PRO A 230 -4.71 -10.39 20.33
N GLU A 231 -4.76 -11.24 21.36
CA GLU A 231 -3.61 -12.06 21.81
C GLU A 231 -3.01 -13.00 20.75
N ASN A 232 -3.77 -13.35 19.71
CA ASN A 232 -3.29 -14.19 18.62
C ASN A 232 -2.30 -13.45 17.69
N LEU A 233 -2.38 -12.12 17.66
CA LEU A 233 -1.47 -11.30 16.86
C LEU A 233 -0.06 -11.44 17.41
N ARG A 234 0.80 -12.19 16.72
CA ARG A 234 2.22 -12.32 17.08
C ARG A 234 3.04 -11.11 16.64
N ALA A 235 2.61 -10.43 15.58
CA ALA A 235 3.29 -9.28 15.02
C ALA A 235 2.28 -8.23 14.54
N VAL A 236 2.54 -6.99 14.95
CA VAL A 236 1.80 -5.79 14.56
C VAL A 236 2.75 -4.90 13.79
N MET A 237 2.39 -4.62 12.55
CA MET A 237 3.16 -3.89 11.56
C MET A 237 2.44 -2.58 11.26
N LEU A 238 2.97 -1.45 11.73
CA LEU A 238 2.33 -0.13 11.59
C LEU A 238 3.15 0.79 10.69
N SER A 239 2.46 1.50 9.81
CA SER A 239 3.09 2.43 8.87
C SER A 239 2.09 3.44 8.32
N GLY A 240 2.54 4.34 7.45
CA GLY A 240 1.65 5.25 6.73
C GLY A 240 1.25 6.51 7.51
N ASP A 241 1.44 6.56 8.83
CA ASP A 241 1.23 7.75 9.67
C ASP A 241 2.16 7.74 10.89
N TRP A 242 2.11 8.80 11.71
CA TRP A 242 2.79 8.87 13.01
C TRP A 242 2.29 7.77 13.94
N ILE A 243 3.23 7.06 14.58
CA ILE A 243 2.95 5.98 15.51
C ILE A 243 3.00 6.54 16.95
N GLY A 244 1.90 6.37 17.69
CA GLY A 244 1.81 6.76 19.09
C GLY A 244 2.79 6.00 19.98
N LEU A 245 3.45 6.72 20.90
CA LEU A 245 4.42 6.16 21.85
C LEU A 245 3.79 5.17 22.85
N ASP A 246 2.48 5.26 23.07
CA ASP A 246 1.71 4.41 23.98
C ASP A 246 1.31 3.06 23.34
N LEU A 247 1.19 3.00 22.01
CA LEU A 247 0.69 1.82 21.29
C LEU A 247 1.49 0.54 21.57
N PRO A 248 2.84 0.54 21.62
CA PRO A 248 3.60 -0.66 21.94
C PRO A 248 3.27 -1.23 23.32
N ALA A 249 3.14 -0.37 24.33
CA ALA A 249 2.85 -0.80 25.70
C ALA A 249 1.41 -1.34 25.82
N ARG A 250 0.44 -0.67 25.20
CA ARG A 250 -0.97 -1.10 25.19
C ARG A 250 -1.14 -2.45 24.48
N TYR A 251 -0.51 -2.64 23.33
CA TYR A 251 -0.51 -3.94 22.64
C TYR A 251 0.09 -5.06 23.51
N ARG A 252 1.23 -4.79 24.19
CA ARG A 252 1.89 -5.79 25.03
C ARG A 252 1.13 -6.14 26.30
N ALA A 253 0.21 -5.31 26.76
CA ALA A 253 -0.71 -5.68 27.83
C ALA A 253 -1.54 -6.92 27.46
N PHE A 254 -1.87 -7.09 26.16
CA PHE A 254 -2.56 -8.28 25.64
C PHE A 254 -1.58 -9.37 25.18
N ARG A 255 -0.45 -8.99 24.59
CA ARG A 255 0.55 -9.93 24.06
C ARG A 255 1.97 -9.53 24.46
N PRO A 256 2.46 -9.94 25.65
CA PRO A 256 3.77 -9.50 26.17
C PRO A 256 4.97 -9.80 25.27
N GLN A 257 4.92 -10.91 24.52
CA GLN A 257 5.97 -11.33 23.57
C GLN A 257 5.68 -10.91 22.12
N GLY A 258 4.71 -10.02 21.91
CA GLY A 258 4.30 -9.57 20.59
C GLY A 258 5.33 -8.66 19.95
N GLN A 259 5.61 -8.88 18.67
CA GLN A 259 6.48 -8.01 17.88
C GLN A 259 5.70 -6.75 17.49
N PHE A 260 6.25 -5.59 17.83
CA PHE A 260 5.71 -4.30 17.40
C PHE A 260 6.70 -3.67 16.44
N ILE A 261 6.28 -3.50 15.19
CA ILE A 261 7.15 -3.13 14.09
C ILE A 261 6.66 -1.81 13.50
N ALA A 262 7.48 -0.78 13.62
CA ALA A 262 7.31 0.48 12.92
C ALA A 262 7.94 0.37 11.53
N MET A 263 7.23 0.77 10.49
CA MET A 263 7.75 0.78 9.13
C MET A 263 7.46 2.09 8.43
N GLY A 264 8.39 2.51 7.59
CA GLY A 264 8.33 3.76 6.86
C GLY A 264 8.70 3.56 5.39
N GLY A 265 8.25 4.49 4.56
CA GLY A 265 8.46 4.44 3.12
C GLY A 265 7.46 5.33 2.40
N ALA A 266 7.42 5.16 1.09
CA ALA A 266 6.51 5.86 0.20
C ALA A 266 6.02 4.91 -0.89
N THR A 267 4.87 5.22 -1.47
CA THR A 267 4.36 4.50 -2.65
C THR A 267 5.37 4.49 -3.77
N GLU A 268 6.10 5.59 -3.96
CA GLU A 268 7.21 5.73 -4.92
C GLU A 268 8.44 4.84 -4.63
N ALA A 269 8.44 4.08 -3.54
CA ALA A 269 9.53 3.20 -3.13
C ALA A 269 9.07 1.78 -2.73
N SER A 270 7.97 1.31 -3.31
CA SER A 270 7.45 -0.05 -3.12
C SER A 270 7.06 -0.39 -1.66
N ILE A 271 5.99 0.26 -1.17
CA ILE A 271 5.35 0.03 0.14
C ILE A 271 6.18 0.58 1.30
N TRP A 272 7.28 -0.08 1.65
CA TRP A 272 8.17 0.26 2.74
C TRP A 272 9.60 0.21 2.30
N SER A 273 10.42 1.02 2.95
CA SER A 273 11.84 1.17 2.67
C SER A 273 12.71 1.09 3.92
N ASN A 274 12.11 1.18 5.11
CA ASN A 274 12.77 0.92 6.39
C ASN A 274 11.83 0.23 7.37
N ALA A 275 12.41 -0.36 8.41
CA ALA A 275 11.67 -0.90 9.53
C ALA A 275 12.46 -0.82 10.84
N CYS A 276 11.73 -0.74 11.95
CA CYS A 276 12.22 -0.78 13.32
C CYS A 276 11.36 -1.73 14.16
N GLU A 277 11.95 -2.77 14.72
CA GLU A 277 11.28 -3.53 15.78
C GLU A 277 11.45 -2.77 17.10
N ILE A 278 10.34 -2.29 17.65
CA ILE A 278 10.33 -1.50 18.87
C ILE A 278 10.32 -2.50 20.02
N HIS A 279 11.36 -2.56 20.84
CA HIS A 279 11.38 -3.38 22.06
C HIS A 279 10.99 -2.55 23.28
N ASP A 280 11.60 -1.38 23.43
CA ASP A 280 11.33 -0.42 24.49
C ASP A 280 11.01 0.95 23.90
N VAL A 281 10.29 1.78 24.66
CA VAL A 281 10.02 3.17 24.32
C VAL A 281 10.64 4.07 25.40
N PRO A 282 11.91 4.49 25.24
CA PRO A 282 12.56 5.40 26.16
C PRO A 282 11.77 6.70 26.37
N ALA A 283 11.72 7.18 27.61
CA ALA A 283 10.95 8.38 27.98
C ALA A 283 11.38 9.67 27.25
N HIS A 284 12.58 9.71 26.67
CA HIS A 284 13.08 10.86 25.91
C HIS A 284 12.70 10.84 24.44
N TRP A 285 12.13 9.74 23.93
CA TRP A 285 11.64 9.67 22.55
C TRP A 285 10.47 10.63 22.36
N ARG A 286 10.54 11.43 21.30
CA ARG A 286 9.43 12.31 20.88
C ARG A 286 8.49 11.62 19.90
N SER A 287 8.99 10.58 19.23
CA SER A 287 8.26 9.76 18.29
C SER A 287 8.90 8.38 18.18
N ILE A 288 8.17 7.41 17.65
CA ILE A 288 8.70 6.10 17.30
C ILE A 288 9.59 6.26 16.05
N PRO A 289 10.88 5.84 16.09
CA PRO A 289 11.74 5.91 14.92
C PRO A 289 11.34 4.88 13.87
N TYR A 290 11.75 5.13 12.63
CA TYR A 290 11.46 4.26 11.48
C TYR A 290 12.61 3.28 11.17
N GLY A 291 13.70 3.34 11.95
CA GLY A 291 14.71 2.29 12.01
C GLY A 291 15.63 2.28 10.82
N PHE A 292 15.87 1.10 10.26
CA PHE A 292 16.95 0.85 9.31
C PHE A 292 16.40 0.52 7.92
N PRO A 293 17.14 0.83 6.84
CA PRO A 293 16.76 0.44 5.49
C PRO A 293 16.50 -1.06 5.34
N LEU A 294 15.50 -1.40 4.52
CA LEU A 294 15.24 -2.79 4.12
C LEU A 294 16.35 -3.31 3.19
N THR A 295 16.39 -4.63 2.98
CA THR A 295 17.39 -5.24 2.08
C THR A 295 17.29 -4.67 0.67
N ASN A 296 18.43 -4.35 0.07
CA ASN A 296 18.56 -3.70 -1.24
C ASN A 296 17.88 -2.31 -1.35
N GLN A 297 17.56 -1.69 -0.22
CA GLN A 297 17.09 -0.31 -0.15
C GLN A 297 18.10 0.53 0.62
N ARG A 298 18.13 1.82 0.32
CA ARG A 298 19.08 2.78 0.90
C ARG A 298 18.34 4.04 1.27
N TYR A 299 18.90 4.75 2.24
CA TYR A 299 18.48 6.11 2.58
C TYR A 299 19.68 7.06 2.45
N ARG A 300 19.38 8.32 2.17
CA ARG A 300 20.26 9.45 2.40
C ARG A 300 19.46 10.53 3.12
N VAL A 301 20.11 11.23 4.03
CA VAL A 301 19.61 12.50 4.58
C VAL A 301 20.46 13.57 3.92
N VAL A 302 19.84 14.44 3.12
CA VAL A 302 20.60 15.41 2.32
C VAL A 302 20.22 16.86 2.60
N ASP A 303 21.17 17.76 2.44
CA ASP A 303 20.96 19.20 2.49
C ASP A 303 20.32 19.74 1.18
N GLU A 304 20.10 21.05 1.13
CA GLU A 304 19.53 21.74 -0.04
C GLU A 304 20.39 21.62 -1.31
N GLN A 305 21.68 21.29 -1.17
CA GLN A 305 22.60 21.08 -2.28
C GLN A 305 22.74 19.58 -2.65
N GLY A 306 22.01 18.68 -2.00
CA GLY A 306 22.06 17.24 -2.24
C GLY A 306 23.27 16.52 -1.63
N ARG A 307 23.96 17.15 -0.68
CA ARG A 307 25.10 16.57 0.05
C ARG A 307 24.60 15.87 1.31
N ASP A 308 25.30 14.81 1.73
CA ASP A 308 24.91 14.06 2.93
C ASP A 308 25.06 14.90 4.20
N CYS A 309 24.02 14.88 5.03
CA CYS A 309 24.03 15.48 6.36
C CYS A 309 24.75 14.57 7.37
N PRO A 310 25.50 15.13 8.33
CA PRO A 310 25.99 14.40 9.50
C PRO A 310 24.85 13.89 10.40
N ASP A 311 25.18 12.98 11.32
CA ASP A 311 24.25 12.51 12.35
C ASP A 311 23.63 13.69 13.13
N TRP A 312 22.36 13.54 13.49
CA TRP A 312 21.50 14.54 14.13
C TRP A 312 21.18 15.79 13.33
N VAL A 313 21.82 16.03 12.17
CA VAL A 313 21.54 17.18 11.33
C VAL A 313 20.33 16.88 10.43
N PRO A 314 19.21 17.63 10.56
CA PRO A 314 18.05 17.42 9.72
C PRO A 314 18.35 17.67 8.24
N GLY A 315 17.77 16.86 7.36
CA GLY A 315 17.82 17.02 5.91
C GLY A 315 16.65 16.30 5.21
N GLU A 316 16.54 16.47 3.90
CA GLU A 316 15.54 15.76 3.09
C GLU A 316 15.90 14.28 3.02
N LEU A 317 14.93 13.41 3.28
CA LEU A 317 15.08 11.96 3.12
C LEU A 317 14.97 11.59 1.65
N TRP A 318 15.98 10.89 1.14
CA TRP A 318 15.96 10.28 -0.19
C TRP A 318 16.02 8.77 -0.05
N ILE A 319 15.21 8.07 -0.85
CA ILE A 319 15.16 6.60 -0.88
C ILE A 319 15.81 6.10 -2.16
N GLY A 320 16.76 5.17 -2.04
CA GLY A 320 17.42 4.51 -3.17
C GLY A 320 17.25 3.00 -3.16
N GLY A 321 17.66 2.34 -4.24
CA GLY A 321 17.67 0.88 -4.35
C GLY A 321 16.54 0.28 -5.18
N ILE A 322 16.41 -1.05 -5.10
CA ILE A 322 15.53 -1.85 -5.99
C ILE A 322 14.04 -1.51 -5.84
N GLY A 323 13.63 -0.95 -4.70
CA GLY A 323 12.24 -0.57 -4.42
C GLY A 323 11.78 0.72 -5.12
N VAL A 324 12.69 1.54 -5.65
CA VAL A 324 12.35 2.84 -6.25
C VAL A 324 11.52 2.64 -7.53
N ALA A 325 10.42 3.39 -7.63
CA ALA A 325 9.49 3.35 -8.75
C ALA A 325 10.13 3.74 -10.09
N GLU A 326 9.54 3.25 -11.17
CA GLU A 326 9.92 3.61 -12.55
C GLU A 326 9.61 5.08 -12.85
N GLY A 327 8.66 5.67 -12.14
CA GLY A 327 8.24 7.05 -12.26
C GLY A 327 6.74 7.22 -12.03
N TYR A 328 6.23 8.37 -12.47
CA TYR A 328 4.81 8.65 -12.58
C TYR A 328 4.33 8.35 -14.01
N PHE A 329 3.27 7.57 -14.13
CA PHE A 329 2.67 7.19 -15.40
C PHE A 329 2.22 8.44 -16.17
N ASN A 330 2.56 8.51 -17.46
CA ASN A 330 2.24 9.65 -18.34
C ASN A 330 2.68 11.04 -17.83
N ASP A 331 3.62 11.12 -16.88
CA ASP A 331 4.13 12.38 -16.32
C ASP A 331 5.68 12.38 -16.23
N PRO A 332 6.38 12.50 -17.37
CA PRO A 332 7.84 12.47 -17.40
C PRO A 332 8.47 13.66 -16.68
N LEU A 333 7.86 14.85 -16.75
CA LEU A 333 8.38 16.06 -16.12
C LEU A 333 8.43 15.91 -14.59
N ARG A 334 7.33 15.46 -13.97
CA ARG A 334 7.32 15.23 -12.53
C ARG A 334 8.18 14.04 -12.14
N SER A 335 8.31 13.06 -13.03
CA SER A 335 9.20 11.92 -12.82
C SER A 335 10.65 12.37 -12.72
N GLU A 336 11.14 13.20 -13.65
CA GLU A 336 12.51 13.73 -13.63
C GLU A 336 12.79 14.61 -12.41
N GLN A 337 11.77 15.32 -11.90
CA GLN A 337 11.91 16.16 -10.70
C GLN A 337 12.06 15.35 -9.41
N GLN A 338 11.31 14.25 -9.29
CA GLN A 338 11.25 13.44 -8.05
C GLN A 338 12.17 12.23 -8.07
N PHE A 339 12.53 11.71 -9.24
CA PHE A 339 13.39 10.55 -9.40
C PHE A 339 14.69 10.94 -10.08
N LEU A 340 15.77 10.95 -9.31
CA LEU A 340 17.10 11.33 -9.78
C LEU A 340 17.93 10.08 -10.04
N THR A 341 18.66 10.07 -11.15
CA THR A 341 19.69 9.05 -11.41
C THR A 341 21.06 9.66 -11.14
N LEU A 342 21.69 9.23 -10.05
CA LEU A 342 23.11 9.44 -9.80
C LEU A 342 23.89 8.26 -10.40
N PRO A 343 25.23 8.35 -10.61
CA PRO A 343 25.98 7.50 -11.53
C PRO A 343 25.71 5.99 -11.48
N ASP A 344 25.30 5.42 -10.34
CA ASP A 344 25.00 3.99 -10.18
C ASP A 344 23.66 3.68 -9.47
N GLU A 345 22.84 4.69 -9.14
CA GLU A 345 21.66 4.48 -8.28
C GLU A 345 20.54 5.49 -8.59
N ARG A 346 19.31 4.98 -8.59
CA ARG A 346 18.11 5.80 -8.70
C ARG A 346 17.63 6.18 -7.31
N TRP A 347 17.34 7.47 -7.11
CA TRP A 347 16.91 8.04 -5.86
C TRP A 347 15.54 8.69 -6.03
N TYR A 348 14.63 8.42 -5.10
CA TYR A 348 13.36 9.12 -4.95
C TYR A 348 13.48 10.17 -3.84
N ARG A 349 13.14 11.41 -4.17
CA ARG A 349 13.08 12.54 -3.23
C ARG A 349 11.74 12.52 -2.52
N THR A 350 11.72 12.17 -1.23
CA THR A 350 10.45 11.91 -0.56
C THR A 350 9.70 13.18 -0.17
N GLY A 351 10.41 14.31 -0.06
CA GLY A 351 9.90 15.56 0.53
C GLY A 351 9.79 15.53 2.06
N ASP A 352 10.20 14.43 2.69
CA ASP A 352 10.19 14.28 4.14
C ASP A 352 11.48 14.82 4.75
N LEU A 353 11.39 15.37 5.96
CA LEU A 353 12.52 15.79 6.77
C LEU A 353 12.85 14.70 7.78
N GLY A 354 14.13 14.36 7.90
CA GLY A 354 14.61 13.38 8.87
C GLY A 354 16.07 13.58 9.21
N CYS A 355 16.59 12.75 10.11
CA CYS A 355 18.01 12.68 10.40
C CYS A 355 18.43 11.24 10.77
N TYR A 356 19.73 11.00 10.73
CA TYR A 356 20.32 9.79 11.29
C TYR A 356 20.67 9.99 12.76
N TRP A 357 20.48 8.94 13.55
CA TRP A 357 21.15 8.76 14.83
C TRP A 357 22.55 8.17 14.60
N PRO A 358 23.47 8.25 15.58
CA PRO A 358 24.84 7.73 15.45
C PRO A 358 24.93 6.22 15.23
N ASP A 359 23.87 5.47 15.55
CA ASP A 359 23.77 4.04 15.30
C ASP A 359 23.20 3.69 13.91
N GLY A 360 22.84 4.69 13.11
CA GLY A 360 22.24 4.55 11.78
C GLY A 360 20.70 4.50 11.78
N THR A 361 20.04 4.63 12.94
CA THR A 361 18.59 4.72 13.01
C THR A 361 18.08 5.97 12.29
N ILE A 362 17.04 5.82 11.48
CA ILE A 362 16.37 6.92 10.79
C ILE A 362 15.23 7.44 11.66
N GLU A 363 15.31 8.73 12.00
CA GLU A 363 14.23 9.47 12.63
C GLU A 363 13.52 10.35 11.60
N PHE A 364 12.19 10.30 11.62
CA PHE A 364 11.34 11.17 10.82
C PHE A 364 10.94 12.38 11.65
N LEU A 365 11.10 13.58 11.09
CA LEU A 365 10.87 14.85 11.78
C LEU A 365 9.64 15.59 11.24
N GLY A 366 9.08 15.18 10.10
CA GLY A 366 7.94 15.82 9.46
C GLY A 366 8.12 15.94 7.95
N ARG A 367 7.35 16.84 7.33
CA ARG A 367 7.44 17.13 5.89
C ARG A 367 7.98 18.53 5.64
N ARG A 368 8.73 18.68 4.54
CA ARG A 368 9.20 19.99 4.04
C ARG A 368 8.09 20.74 3.28
N ASP A 369 7.21 20.00 2.63
CA ASP A 369 6.11 20.53 1.84
C ASP A 369 4.80 20.64 2.63
N LYS A 370 3.73 21.11 1.98
CA LYS A 370 2.38 21.23 2.56
C LYS A 370 1.61 19.90 2.59
N GLN A 371 2.23 18.76 2.29
CA GLN A 371 1.53 17.49 2.32
C GLN A 371 1.30 17.04 3.76
N VAL A 372 0.12 16.50 4.03
CA VAL A 372 -0.26 15.99 5.35
C VAL A 372 -0.74 14.55 5.25
N LYS A 373 -0.66 13.83 6.37
CA LYS A 373 -1.26 12.51 6.57
C LYS A 373 -2.39 12.67 7.58
N VAL A 374 -3.62 12.32 7.20
CA VAL A 374 -4.80 12.42 8.07
C VAL A 374 -5.50 11.08 8.08
N GLY A 375 -5.43 10.36 9.21
CA GLY A 375 -6.02 9.04 9.34
C GLY A 375 -5.44 8.04 8.34
N GLY A 376 -4.14 8.15 8.02
CA GLY A 376 -3.48 7.33 7.02
C GLY A 376 -3.66 7.74 5.56
N TYR A 377 -4.50 8.74 5.26
CA TYR A 377 -4.65 9.27 3.90
C TYR A 377 -3.57 10.31 3.62
N ARG A 378 -2.82 10.11 2.53
CA ARG A 378 -1.87 11.11 2.00
C ARG A 378 -2.66 12.20 1.28
N ILE A 379 -2.63 13.42 1.81
CA ILE A 379 -3.42 14.55 1.30
C ILE A 379 -2.49 15.70 0.94
N GLU A 380 -2.61 16.19 -0.28
CA GLU A 380 -1.96 17.40 -0.76
C GLU A 380 -2.88 18.59 -0.51
N LEU A 381 -2.51 19.52 0.38
CA LEU A 381 -3.38 20.66 0.69
C LEU A 381 -3.65 21.53 -0.55
N GLY A 382 -2.66 21.65 -1.45
CA GLY A 382 -2.82 22.33 -2.73
C GLY A 382 -3.89 21.73 -3.65
N GLU A 383 -4.15 20.42 -3.57
CA GLU A 383 -5.25 19.77 -4.31
C GLU A 383 -6.61 20.27 -3.84
N ILE A 384 -6.77 20.41 -2.52
CA ILE A 384 -8.00 20.91 -1.90
C ILE A 384 -8.15 22.41 -2.19
N GLU A 385 -7.09 23.20 -2.02
CA GLU A 385 -7.03 24.63 -2.34
C GLU A 385 -7.45 24.89 -3.80
N SER A 386 -6.90 24.11 -4.75
CA SER A 386 -7.21 24.21 -6.18
C SER A 386 -8.66 23.83 -6.48
N ALA A 387 -9.18 22.74 -5.89
CA ALA A 387 -10.56 22.32 -6.10
C ALA A 387 -11.56 23.35 -5.56
N LEU A 388 -11.31 23.91 -4.38
CA LEU A 388 -12.15 24.97 -3.79
C LEU A 388 -12.12 26.26 -4.61
N SER A 389 -10.95 26.62 -5.16
CA SER A 389 -10.78 27.83 -5.97
C SER A 389 -11.54 27.78 -7.31
N GLN A 390 -11.98 26.59 -7.75
CA GLN A 390 -12.81 26.42 -8.96
C GLN A 390 -14.31 26.61 -8.70
N LEU A 391 -14.75 26.76 -7.44
CA LEU A 391 -16.16 26.94 -7.09
C LEU A 391 -16.61 28.40 -7.27
N ALA A 392 -17.77 28.58 -7.90
CA ALA A 392 -18.38 29.91 -8.06
C ALA A 392 -18.63 30.58 -6.69
N GLY A 393 -18.11 31.78 -6.51
CA GLY A 393 -18.23 32.56 -5.26
C GLY A 393 -17.03 32.45 -4.31
N VAL A 394 -16.11 31.51 -4.54
CA VAL A 394 -14.83 31.44 -3.82
C VAL A 394 -13.81 32.35 -4.51
N LYS A 395 -13.40 33.44 -3.84
CA LYS A 395 -12.37 34.36 -4.37
C LYS A 395 -10.95 33.87 -4.13
N GLN A 396 -10.73 33.14 -3.03
CA GLN A 396 -9.45 32.56 -2.64
C GLN A 396 -9.68 31.42 -1.64
N ALA A 397 -8.93 30.33 -1.76
CA ALA A 397 -8.84 29.24 -0.78
C ALA A 397 -7.35 28.95 -0.51
N THR A 398 -6.94 28.98 0.77
CA THR A 398 -5.54 28.83 1.23
C THR A 398 -5.45 28.09 2.55
#